data_AF-A0A392RQL1-F1
#
_entry.id   AF-A0A392RQL1-F1
#
_cell.length_a   1.000
_cell.length_b   1.000
_cell.length_c   1.000
_cell.angle_alpha   90.00
_cell.angle_beta   90.00
_cell.angle_gamma   90.00
#
_symmetry.space_group_name_H-M   'P 1'
#
loop_
_entity.id
_entity.type
_entity.pdbx_description
1 polymer ?
#
loop_
_entity_poly.entity_id
_entity_poly.type
_entity_poly.pdbx_seq_one_letter_code
_entity_poly.pdbx_strand_id
1 'polypeptide(L)'
;MVADQWYDSNGVWTGSATLLPDGQVIMLYTGSTNESVQVQNLAYPADLNDPLLVDWIKYPSNPVLVPPPGILPKDFRDPTTAWLTSEGKWRITIGSKLNKTGIALVYDTVDFKTYER
;
A
#
# COMPACT_ATOMS: atom_id res chain seq x y z
N MET A 1 -2.93 -13.38 -3.84
CA MET A 1 -3.90 -12.50 -3.16
C MET A 1 -5.18 -12.43 -3.98
N VAL A 2 -6.36 -12.51 -3.35
CA VAL A 2 -7.68 -12.46 -4.02
C VAL A 2 -8.54 -11.35 -3.39
N ALA A 3 -9.60 -10.91 -4.07
CA ALA A 3 -10.54 -9.92 -3.54
C ALA A 3 -11.53 -10.62 -2.57
N ASP A 4 -11.32 -10.46 -1.27
CA ASP A 4 -12.04 -11.18 -0.23
C ASP A 4 -12.31 -10.36 1.05
N GLN A 5 -11.93 -9.08 1.06
CA GLN A 5 -12.19 -8.15 2.17
C GLN A 5 -12.91 -6.90 1.66
N TRP A 6 -13.65 -6.21 2.53
CA TRP A 6 -14.45 -5.04 2.14
C TRP A 6 -13.62 -3.92 1.48
N TYR A 7 -12.36 -3.76 1.90
CA TYR A 7 -11.44 -2.74 1.40
C TYR A 7 -10.81 -3.07 0.03
N ASP A 8 -11.01 -4.28 -0.49
CA ASP A 8 -10.55 -4.70 -1.80
C ASP A 8 -11.56 -5.58 -2.56
N SER A 9 -12.84 -5.53 -2.17
CA SER A 9 -13.89 -6.39 -2.71
C SER A 9 -14.15 -6.16 -4.19
N ASN A 10 -13.90 -4.93 -4.67
CA ASN A 10 -14.01 -4.58 -6.09
C ASN A 10 -12.66 -4.73 -6.83
N GLY A 11 -11.62 -5.22 -6.16
CA GLY A 11 -10.35 -5.61 -6.77
C GLY A 11 -9.12 -5.38 -5.89
N VAL A 12 -8.20 -6.33 -5.99
CA VAL A 12 -6.79 -6.22 -5.56
C VAL A 12 -5.99 -5.74 -6.77
N TRP A 13 -5.56 -4.48 -6.75
CA TRP A 13 -4.89 -3.84 -7.88
C TRP A 13 -3.37 -3.81 -7.69
N THR A 14 -2.71 -3.05 -8.54
CA THR A 14 -1.27 -2.81 -8.58
C THR A 14 -0.70 -2.36 -7.24
N GLY A 15 0.55 -2.74 -7.02
CA GLY A 15 1.28 -2.56 -5.78
C GLY A 15 2.75 -2.90 -5.99
N SER A 16 3.54 -2.67 -4.95
CA SER A 16 4.98 -2.89 -4.97
C SER A 16 5.44 -3.60 -3.71
N ALA A 17 6.46 -4.44 -3.86
CA ALA A 17 7.14 -5.09 -2.75
C ALA A 17 8.29 -4.22 -2.21
N THR A 18 8.54 -4.31 -0.91
CA THR A 18 9.77 -3.83 -0.27
C THR A 18 10.37 -4.96 0.55
N LEU A 19 11.68 -5.18 0.38
CA LEU A 19 12.47 -6.07 1.23
C LEU A 19 13.08 -5.24 2.37
N LEU A 20 12.80 -5.64 3.60
CA LEU A 20 13.34 -4.99 4.79
C LEU A 20 14.72 -5.58 5.16
N PRO A 21 15.58 -4.83 5.87
CA PRO A 21 16.92 -5.30 6.27
C PRO A 21 16.93 -6.58 7.10
N ASP A 22 15.85 -6.90 7.80
CA ASP A 22 15.69 -8.12 8.60
C ASP A 22 15.18 -9.32 7.78
N GLY A 23 15.03 -9.16 6.46
CA GLY A 23 14.57 -10.19 5.54
C GLY A 23 13.05 -10.26 5.39
N GLN A 24 12.27 -9.44 6.10
CA GLN A 24 10.83 -9.38 5.89
C GLN A 24 10.50 -8.82 4.50
N VAL A 25 9.49 -9.40 3.85
CA VAL A 25 8.91 -8.89 2.60
C VAL A 25 7.55 -8.30 2.92
N ILE A 26 7.36 -7.04 2.54
CA ILE A 26 6.08 -6.35 2.64
C ILE A 26 5.57 -6.02 1.24
N MET A 27 4.25 -6.06 1.07
CA MET A 27 3.55 -5.69 -0.15
C MET A 27 2.55 -4.60 0.17
N LEU A 28 2.76 -3.42 -0.42
CA LEU A 28 1.74 -2.38 -0.45
C LEU A 28 1.00 -2.48 -1.78
N TYR A 29 -0.33 -2.45 -1.72
CA TYR A 29 -1.17 -2.54 -2.91
C TYR A 29 -2.40 -1.66 -2.80
N THR A 30 -2.96 -1.30 -3.96
CA THR A 30 -4.24 -0.59 -4.00
C THR A 30 -5.41 -1.58 -3.94
N GLY A 31 -6.33 -1.37 -2.99
CA GLY A 31 -7.64 -2.02 -2.99
C GLY A 31 -8.72 -1.09 -3.55
N SER A 32 -9.72 -1.68 -4.20
CA SER A 32 -10.97 -1.00 -4.55
C SER A 32 -12.05 -1.45 -3.58
N THR A 33 -12.52 -0.54 -2.71
CA THR A 33 -13.58 -0.83 -1.74
C THR A 33 -14.91 -1.15 -2.43
N ASN A 34 -15.90 -1.62 -1.69
CA ASN A 34 -17.27 -1.82 -2.17
C ASN A 34 -17.92 -0.54 -2.72
N GLU A 35 -17.55 0.66 -2.26
CA GLU A 35 -17.95 1.95 -2.86
C GLU A 35 -17.03 2.43 -4.00
N SER A 36 -16.12 1.57 -4.48
CA SER A 36 -15.12 1.89 -5.52
C SER A 36 -14.15 3.01 -5.14
N VAL A 37 -13.82 3.13 -3.85
CA VAL A 37 -12.76 4.01 -3.35
C VAL A 37 -11.42 3.28 -3.47
N GLN A 38 -10.39 3.97 -3.96
CA GLN A 38 -9.02 3.46 -3.97
C GLN A 38 -8.36 3.71 -2.62
N VAL A 39 -7.92 2.66 -1.95
CA VAL A 39 -7.26 2.68 -0.64
C VAL A 39 -5.97 1.87 -0.71
N GLN A 40 -5.00 2.13 0.17
CA GLN A 40 -3.77 1.33 0.22
C GLN A 40 -3.85 0.31 1.35
N ASN A 41 -3.43 -0.91 1.03
CA ASN A 41 -3.48 -2.07 1.89
C ASN A 41 -2.08 -2.67 2.02
N LEU A 42 -1.84 -3.30 3.16
CA LEU A 42 -0.62 -4.02 3.48
C LEU A 42 -0.88 -5.54 3.45
N ALA A 43 0.03 -6.28 2.85
CA ALA A 43 0.12 -7.73 2.94
C ALA A 43 1.57 -8.18 3.12
N TYR A 44 1.76 -9.40 3.63
CA TYR A 44 3.06 -10.02 3.85
C TYR A 44 2.96 -11.55 3.69
N PRO A 45 4.06 -12.26 3.37
CA PRO A 45 4.03 -13.71 3.26
C PRO A 45 3.56 -14.38 4.56
N ALA A 46 2.81 -15.47 4.41
CA ALA A 46 2.37 -16.28 5.56
C ALA A 46 3.54 -17.08 6.17
N ASP A 47 4.51 -17.48 5.34
CA ASP A 47 5.73 -18.18 5.75
C ASP A 47 6.92 -17.63 4.95
N LEU A 48 7.90 -17.05 5.63
CA LEU A 48 9.13 -16.55 5.01
C LEU A 48 10.13 -17.66 4.66
N ASN A 49 9.93 -18.89 5.16
CA ASN A 49 10.76 -20.03 4.82
C ASN A 49 10.31 -20.72 3.52
N ASP A 50 9.10 -20.42 3.02
CA ASP A 50 8.67 -20.87 1.70
C ASP A 50 9.40 -20.06 0.62
N PRO A 51 10.32 -20.67 -0.16
CA PRO A 51 11.07 -19.95 -1.18
C PRO A 51 10.19 -19.43 -2.33
N LEU A 52 8.95 -19.91 -2.44
CA LEU A 52 7.99 -19.48 -3.45
C LEU A 52 7.02 -18.41 -2.93
N LEU A 53 6.96 -18.19 -1.61
CA LEU A 53 6.04 -17.25 -0.95
C LEU A 53 4.61 -17.41 -1.48
N VAL A 54 4.07 -18.63 -1.49
CA VAL A 54 2.79 -18.96 -2.12
C VAL A 54 1.63 -18.27 -1.41
N ASP A 55 1.62 -18.34 -0.08
CA ASP A 55 0.52 -17.84 0.74
C ASP A 55 0.85 -16.46 1.35
N TRP A 56 -0.17 -15.60 1.38
CA TRP A 56 -0.05 -14.21 1.82
C TRP A 56 -1.13 -13.86 2.84
N ILE A 57 -0.75 -13.14 3.88
CA ILE A 57 -1.63 -12.60 4.91
C ILE A 57 -1.86 -11.12 4.61
N LYS A 58 -3.13 -10.71 4.56
CA LYS A 58 -3.50 -9.29 4.55
C LYS A 58 -3.48 -8.75 5.98
N TYR A 59 -2.95 -7.55 6.16
CA TYR A 59 -2.93 -6.91 7.47
C TYR A 59 -4.36 -6.74 8.01
N PRO A 60 -4.68 -7.21 9.23
CA PRO A 60 -6.06 -7.23 9.74
C PRO A 60 -6.72 -5.85 9.87
N SER A 61 -5.94 -4.78 10.01
CA SER A 61 -6.45 -3.41 10.14
C SER A 61 -6.35 -2.60 8.85
N ASN A 62 -6.27 -3.27 7.69
CA ASN A 62 -6.39 -2.60 6.40
C ASN A 62 -7.74 -1.85 6.27
N PRO A 63 -7.79 -0.75 5.51
CA PRO A 63 -6.67 -0.14 4.77
C PRO A 63 -5.73 0.69 5.66
N VAL A 64 -4.44 0.77 5.28
CA VAL A 64 -3.42 1.56 5.99
C VAL A 64 -3.36 3.03 5.54
N LEU A 65 -3.87 3.35 4.34
CA LEU A 65 -4.02 4.71 3.84
C LEU A 65 -5.31 4.85 3.04
N VAL A 66 -5.96 6.00 3.18
CA VAL A 66 -7.14 6.41 2.40
C VAL A 66 -6.85 7.70 1.64
N PRO A 67 -7.63 8.06 0.59
CA PRO A 67 -7.44 9.31 -0.12
C PRO A 67 -7.45 10.50 0.86
N PRO A 68 -6.42 11.37 0.85
CA PRO A 68 -6.39 12.53 1.74
C PRO A 68 -7.38 13.61 1.26
N PRO A 69 -7.69 14.61 2.11
CA PRO A 69 -8.52 15.75 1.70
C PRO A 69 -8.04 16.39 0.40
N GLY A 70 -8.97 16.64 -0.53
CA GLY A 70 -8.70 17.22 -1.84
C GLY A 70 -8.33 16.22 -2.93
N ILE A 71 -8.16 14.93 -2.60
CA ILE A 71 -7.97 13.86 -3.58
C ILE A 71 -9.27 13.07 -3.75
N LEU A 72 -9.67 12.85 -5.00
CA LEU A 72 -10.91 12.14 -5.29
C LEU A 72 -10.77 10.63 -5.01
N PRO A 73 -11.87 9.94 -4.70
CA PRO A 73 -11.87 8.51 -4.37
C PRO A 73 -11.21 7.59 -5.41
N LYS A 74 -11.11 8.00 -6.68
CA LYS A 74 -10.59 7.19 -7.79
C LYS A 74 -9.24 7.67 -8.32
N ASP A 75 -8.57 8.55 -7.58
CA ASP A 75 -7.31 9.18 -7.97
C ASP A 75 -6.21 8.99 -6.90
N PHE A 76 -6.14 7.81 -6.26
CA PHE A 76 -5.18 7.53 -5.18
C PHE A 76 -4.73 6.06 -5.20
N ARG A 77 -3.67 5.75 -5.97
CA ARG A 77 -3.28 4.35 -6.22
C ARG A 77 -1.82 4.19 -6.60
N ASP A 78 -1.41 2.94 -6.73
CA ASP A 78 -0.11 2.50 -7.22
C ASP A 78 1.03 2.90 -6.27
N PRO A 79 1.07 2.37 -5.03
CA PRO A 79 2.14 2.65 -4.08
C PRO A 79 3.45 2.05 -4.58
N THR A 80 4.54 2.82 -4.48
CA THR A 80 5.87 2.38 -4.92
C THR A 80 6.54 1.45 -3.91
N THR A 81 7.60 0.76 -4.35
CA THR A 81 8.60 0.21 -3.43
C THR A 81 9.10 1.35 -2.53
N ALA A 82 9.09 1.11 -1.22
CA ALA A 82 9.62 2.05 -0.25
C ALA A 82 11.14 2.11 -0.26
N TRP A 83 11.69 3.27 0.07
CA TRP A 83 13.13 3.46 0.30
C TRP A 83 13.39 4.00 1.70
N LEU A 84 14.51 3.59 2.31
CA LEU A 84 14.93 4.07 3.62
C LEU A 84 15.55 5.47 3.49
N THR A 85 15.12 6.40 4.33
CA THR A 85 15.63 7.77 4.38
C THR A 85 16.83 7.87 5.33
N SER A 86 17.57 8.97 5.24
CA SER A 86 18.66 9.29 6.18
C SER A 86 18.19 9.50 7.62
N GLU A 87 16.89 9.69 7.83
CA GLU A 87 16.26 9.88 9.15
C GLU A 87 15.82 8.55 9.78
N GLY A 88 16.08 7.41 9.12
CA GLY A 88 15.69 6.09 9.59
C GLY A 88 14.19 5.77 9.41
N LYS A 89 13.48 6.58 8.61
CA LYS A 89 12.09 6.31 8.20
C LYS A 89 12.08 5.67 6.81
N TRP A 90 11.03 4.91 6.51
CA TRP A 90 10.72 4.50 5.14
C TRP A 90 9.88 5.55 4.45
N ARG A 91 10.08 5.73 3.16
CA ARG A 91 9.31 6.65 2.32
C ARG A 91 8.73 5.92 1.12
N ILE A 92 7.48 6.25 0.77
CA ILE A 92 6.80 5.78 -0.44
C ILE A 92 6.26 6.96 -1.23
N THR A 93 5.95 6.71 -2.52
CA THR A 93 5.04 7.58 -3.27
C THR A 93 3.79 6.84 -3.71
N ILE A 94 2.70 7.61 -3.88
CA ILE A 94 1.42 7.14 -4.41
C ILE A 94 1.00 8.07 -5.54
N GLY A 95 0.62 7.49 -6.68
CA GLY A 95 0.13 8.23 -7.84
C GLY A 95 -1.22 8.88 -7.56
N SER A 96 -1.35 10.15 -7.97
CA SER A 96 -2.59 10.90 -7.82
C SER A 96 -2.68 12.04 -8.84
N LYS A 97 -3.73 12.88 -8.74
CA LYS A 97 -3.89 14.10 -9.54
C LYS A 97 -4.60 15.20 -8.78
N LEU A 98 -4.30 16.44 -9.15
CA LEU A 98 -5.09 17.62 -8.83
C LEU A 98 -5.61 18.22 -10.14
N ASN A 99 -6.93 18.24 -10.31
CA ASN A 99 -7.57 18.60 -11.58
C ASN A 99 -7.04 17.74 -12.75
N LYS A 100 -6.26 18.34 -13.65
CA LYS A 100 -5.64 17.69 -14.80
C LYS A 100 -4.13 17.47 -14.63
N THR A 101 -3.58 17.83 -13.47
CA THR A 101 -2.14 17.75 -13.18
C THR A 101 -1.86 16.50 -12.37
N GLY A 102 -1.05 15.59 -12.90
CA GLY A 102 -0.56 14.42 -12.16
C GLY A 102 0.39 14.84 -11.04
N ILE A 103 0.29 14.16 -9.90
CA ILE A 103 1.16 14.40 -8.74
C ILE A 103 1.59 13.05 -8.14
N ALA A 104 2.72 13.09 -7.41
CA ALA A 104 3.14 12.00 -6.54
C ALA A 104 3.00 12.45 -5.10
N LEU A 105 2.12 11.80 -4.34
CA LEU A 105 1.99 12.03 -2.91
C LEU A 105 3.11 11.25 -2.21
N VAL A 106 3.83 11.91 -1.30
CA VAL A 106 4.91 11.30 -0.51
C VAL A 106 4.39 11.02 0.89
N TYR A 107 4.73 9.84 1.43
CA TYR A 107 4.44 9.47 2.81
C TYR A 107 5.66 8.84 3.45
N ASP A 108 5.88 9.14 4.72
CA ASP A 108 6.87 8.50 5.58
C ASP A 108 6.19 7.50 6.53
N THR A 109 6.89 6.44 6.90
CA THR A 109 6.44 5.44 7.86
C THR A 109 7.63 4.82 8.60
N VAL A 110 7.41 4.35 9.82
CA VAL A 110 8.38 3.54 10.57
C VAL A 110 8.00 2.07 10.62
N ASP A 111 6.73 1.72 10.34
CA ASP A 111 6.16 0.39 10.59
C ASP A 111 5.27 -0.15 9.45
N PHE A 112 5.09 0.61 8.37
CA PHE A 112 4.21 0.32 7.23
C PHE A 112 2.72 0.19 7.54
N LYS A 113 2.32 0.52 8.78
CA LYS A 113 0.94 0.47 9.27
C LYS A 113 0.40 1.86 9.51
N THR A 114 1.28 2.78 9.91
CA THR A 114 0.98 4.19 10.15
C THR A 114 1.85 5.06 9.24
N TYR A 115 1.29 6.17 8.78
CA TYR A 115 1.94 7.02 7.79
C TYR A 115 1.82 8.50 8.17
N GLU A 116 2.92 9.21 8.00
CA GLU A 116 3.03 10.66 8.10
C GLU A 116 3.15 11.23 6.68
N ARG A 117 2.58 12.40 6.44
CA ARG A 117 2.67 13.09 5.15
C ARG A 117 3.60 14.29 5.24
#